data_AF-A0A6B2GD94-F1
#
_entry.id   AF-A0A6B2GD94-F1
#
_cell.length_a   1.000
_cell.length_b   1.000
_cell.length_c   1.000
_cell.angle_alpha   90.00
_cell.angle_beta   90.00
_cell.angle_gamma   90.00
#
_symmetry.space_group_name_H-M   'P 1'
#
loop_
_entity.id
_entity.type
_entity.pdbx_description
1 polymer ?
#
loop_
_entity_poly.entity_id
_entity_poly.type
_entity_poly.pdbx_seq_one_letter_code
_entity_poly.pdbx_strand_id
1 'polypeptide(L)'
;MPIIPCIFSIFWGFIISALETKLIIISIDGLRQDMLNFSLIPNLMKFFQSGVIGQNMLPVFPSRTFPNHHSLSTGLYAESHGIVDNKMVMLNDNYSGFVSYFIKNTTDSFWWNFNNQLK
;
A
#
# COMPACT_ATOMS: atom_id res chain seq x y z
N MET A 1 -18.30 -26.31 44.38
CA MET A 1 -17.29 -26.69 43.38
C MET A 1 -17.50 -25.86 42.10
N PRO A 2 -16.81 -24.72 41.89
CA PRO A 2 -17.01 -23.84 40.73
C PRO A 2 -15.81 -23.83 39.75
N ILE A 3 -14.96 -24.86 39.76
CA ILE A 3 -13.70 -24.85 39.00
C ILE A 3 -13.91 -25.17 37.50
N ILE A 4 -14.99 -25.91 37.18
CA ILE A 4 -15.30 -26.39 35.82
C ILE A 4 -15.68 -25.29 34.82
N PRO A 5 -16.54 -24.30 35.14
CA PRO A 5 -16.90 -23.25 34.17
C PRO A 5 -15.74 -22.31 33.82
N CYS A 6 -14.81 -22.06 34.75
CA CYS A 6 -13.66 -21.19 34.48
C CYS A 6 -12.65 -21.80 33.50
N ILE A 7 -12.43 -23.12 33.56
CA ILE A 7 -11.49 -23.81 32.67
C ILE A 7 -11.99 -23.79 31.23
N PHE A 8 -13.30 -23.90 31.00
CA PHE A 8 -13.89 -23.86 29.66
C PHE A 8 -13.76 -22.47 29.01
N SER A 9 -13.95 -21.40 29.79
CA SER A 9 -13.78 -20.01 29.32
C SER A 9 -12.34 -19.67 28.98
N ILE A 10 -11.37 -20.18 29.77
CA ILE A 10 -9.94 -19.95 29.53
C ILE A 10 -9.47 -20.68 28.27
N PHE A 11 -9.94 -21.90 28.03
CA PHE A 11 -9.61 -22.65 26.82
C PHE A 11 -10.24 -22.04 25.56
N TRP A 12 -11.48 -21.56 25.63
CA TRP A 12 -12.15 -20.95 24.48
C TRP A 12 -11.55 -19.59 24.08
N GLY A 13 -11.13 -18.77 25.07
CA GLY A 13 -10.44 -17.50 24.82
C GLY A 13 -9.06 -17.67 24.17
N PHE A 14 -8.34 -18.75 24.51
CA PHE A 14 -7.01 -19.02 23.97
C PHE A 14 -7.04 -19.48 22.50
N ILE A 15 -8.08 -20.22 22.08
CA ILE A 15 -8.22 -20.65 20.69
C ILE A 15 -8.54 -19.48 19.75
N ILE A 16 -9.33 -18.50 20.19
CA ILE A 16 -9.68 -17.33 19.36
C ILE A 16 -8.45 -16.45 19.07
N SER A 17 -7.55 -16.28 20.05
CA SER A 17 -6.32 -15.48 19.86
C SER A 17 -5.34 -16.09 18.85
N ALA A 18 -5.40 -17.40 18.59
CA ALA A 18 -4.49 -18.08 17.67
C ALA A 18 -4.87 -17.90 16.19
N LEU A 19 -6.03 -17.29 15.88
CA LEU A 19 -6.58 -17.20 14.54
C LEU A 19 -6.35 -15.83 13.86
N GLU A 20 -5.51 -14.95 14.42
CA GLU A 20 -5.17 -13.69 13.76
C GLU A 20 -3.98 -13.89 12.80
N THR A 21 -4.29 -14.12 11.52
CA THR A 21 -3.29 -14.07 10.46
C THR A 21 -2.86 -12.62 10.23
N LYS A 22 -1.59 -12.30 10.50
CA LYS A 22 -1.05 -10.96 10.26
C LYS A 22 -0.78 -10.75 8.77
N LEU A 23 -1.22 -9.62 8.24
CA LEU A 23 -0.91 -9.19 6.88
C LEU A 23 0.37 -8.34 6.88
N ILE A 24 1.36 -8.74 6.09
CA ILE A 24 2.56 -7.96 5.82
C ILE A 24 2.55 -7.61 4.33
N ILE A 25 2.57 -6.32 4.02
CA ILE A 25 2.70 -5.82 2.65
C ILE A 25 4.15 -5.37 2.45
N ILE A 26 4.86 -6.03 1.52
CA ILE A 26 6.23 -5.68 1.15
C ILE A 26 6.19 -5.12 -0.26
N SER A 27 6.56 -3.84 -0.42
CA SER A 27 6.66 -3.20 -1.73
C SER A 27 8.12 -2.98 -2.09
N ILE A 28 8.55 -3.52 -3.24
CA ILE A 28 9.90 -3.37 -3.77
C ILE A 28 9.82 -2.43 -4.98
N ASP A 29 10.28 -1.19 -4.81
CA ASP A 29 10.22 -0.18 -5.88
C ASP A 29 11.10 -0.58 -7.07
N GLY A 30 10.58 -0.42 -8.28
CA GLY A 30 11.29 -0.75 -9.52
C GLY A 30 11.53 -2.24 -9.79
N LEU A 31 10.91 -3.17 -9.05
CA LEU A 31 11.04 -4.60 -9.33
C LEU A 31 10.28 -4.99 -10.61
N ARG A 32 11.00 -5.01 -11.74
CA ARG A 32 10.45 -5.42 -13.04
C ARG A 32 10.33 -6.95 -13.10
N GLN A 33 9.30 -7.43 -13.80
CA GLN A 33 8.98 -8.86 -13.88
C GLN A 33 10.12 -9.73 -14.45
N ASP A 34 10.91 -9.22 -15.39
CA ASP A 34 12.05 -9.93 -15.98
C ASP A 34 13.26 -10.04 -15.04
N MET A 35 13.28 -9.30 -13.93
CA MET A 35 14.27 -9.46 -12.86
C MET A 35 13.99 -10.68 -11.98
N LEU A 36 12.84 -11.34 -12.16
CA LEU A 36 12.45 -12.57 -11.45
C LEU A 36 13.26 -13.77 -11.94
N ASN A 37 14.53 -13.81 -11.58
CA ASN A 37 15.48 -14.85 -11.95
C ASN A 37 16.20 -15.40 -10.70
N PHE A 38 16.32 -16.72 -10.62
CA PHE A 38 17.07 -17.42 -9.56
C PHE A 38 18.52 -16.96 -9.42
N SER A 39 19.14 -16.51 -10.51
CA SER A 39 20.50 -15.99 -10.47
C SER A 39 20.63 -14.65 -9.75
N LEU A 40 19.56 -13.84 -9.71
CA LEU A 40 19.57 -12.50 -9.12
C LEU A 40 19.00 -12.49 -7.71
N ILE A 41 17.90 -13.22 -7.47
CA ILE A 41 17.12 -13.15 -6.23
C ILE A 41 16.72 -14.54 -5.70
N PRO A 42 17.68 -15.42 -5.35
CA PRO A 42 17.41 -16.83 -5.03
C PRO A 42 16.47 -17.03 -3.82
N ASN A 43 16.58 -16.18 -2.80
CA ASN A 43 15.73 -16.27 -1.61
C ASN A 43 14.28 -15.87 -1.89
N LEU A 44 14.10 -14.80 -2.69
CA LEU A 44 12.77 -14.33 -3.06
C LEU A 44 12.09 -15.30 -4.02
N MET A 45 12.84 -15.93 -4.92
CA MET A 45 12.31 -16.98 -5.79
C MET A 45 11.87 -18.23 -5.02
N LYS A 46 12.62 -18.66 -4.00
CA LYS A 46 12.17 -19.74 -3.09
C LYS A 46 10.87 -19.39 -2.37
N PHE A 47 10.74 -18.13 -1.92
CA PHE A 47 9.52 -17.63 -1.32
C PHE A 47 8.34 -17.68 -2.30
N PHE A 48 8.53 -17.20 -3.53
CA PHE A 48 7.48 -17.25 -4.56
C PHE A 48 7.07 -18.67 -4.94
N GLN A 49 8.00 -19.64 -4.98
CA GLN A 49 7.68 -21.05 -5.23
C GLN A 49 6.79 -21.68 -4.15
N SER A 50 6.87 -21.18 -2.91
CA SER A 50 6.07 -21.68 -1.79
C SER A 50 4.68 -21.05 -1.71
N GLY A 51 4.38 -20.05 -2.56
CA GLY A 51 3.15 -19.27 -2.52
C GLY A 51 2.48 -19.15 -3.89
N VAL A 52 1.72 -18.06 -4.06
CA VAL A 52 1.03 -17.73 -5.32
C VAL A 52 1.73 -16.56 -5.98
N ILE A 53 2.01 -16.69 -7.28
CA ILE A 53 2.63 -15.65 -8.10
C ILE A 53 1.69 -15.27 -9.25
N GLY A 54 1.44 -13.98 -9.43
CA GLY A 54 0.75 -13.45 -10.61
C GLY A 54 1.70 -13.44 -11.82
N GLN A 55 1.17 -13.65 -13.03
CA GLN A 55 1.99 -13.63 -14.24
C GLN A 55 2.68 -12.27 -14.43
N ASN A 56 1.94 -11.18 -14.24
CA ASN A 56 2.44 -9.82 -14.30
C ASN A 56 1.55 -8.89 -13.44
N MET A 57 2.06 -7.70 -13.12
CA MET A 57 1.29 -6.64 -12.50
C MET A 57 1.37 -5.41 -13.40
N LEU A 58 0.23 -4.95 -13.91
CA LEU A 58 0.16 -3.75 -14.73
C LEU A 58 0.12 -2.52 -13.81
N PRO A 59 1.09 -1.60 -13.91
CA PRO A 59 1.06 -0.37 -13.14
C PRO A 59 -0.04 0.56 -13.66
N VAL A 60 -0.54 1.44 -12.78
CA VAL A 60 -1.35 2.58 -13.22
C VAL A 60 -0.48 3.55 -14.00
N PHE A 61 -1.09 4.27 -14.95
CA PHE A 61 -0.42 5.37 -15.63
C PHE A 61 -0.46 6.64 -14.78
N PRO A 62 0.65 7.38 -14.64
CA PRO A 62 2.00 7.06 -15.13
C PRO A 62 2.71 6.04 -14.23
N SER A 63 3.65 5.27 -14.81
CA SER A 63 4.45 4.26 -14.11
C SER A 63 5.52 4.88 -13.20
N ARG A 64 5.07 5.61 -12.18
CA ARG A 64 5.86 6.35 -11.19
C ARG A 64 5.58 5.81 -9.80
N THR A 65 6.57 5.93 -8.91
CA THR A 65 6.53 5.43 -7.53
C THR A 65 5.29 5.91 -6.76
N PHE A 66 5.10 7.22 -6.57
CA PHE A 66 4.02 7.75 -5.74
C PHE A 66 2.62 7.41 -6.27
N PRO A 67 2.31 7.64 -7.56
CA PRO A 67 1.01 7.23 -8.11
C PRO A 67 0.72 5.74 -7.89
N ASN A 68 1.66 4.86 -8.21
CA ASN A 68 1.43 3.40 -8.11
C ASN A 68 1.32 2.90 -6.68
N HIS A 69 2.18 3.36 -5.77
CA HIS A 69 2.09 2.99 -4.36
C HIS A 69 0.78 3.47 -3.74
N HIS A 70 0.32 4.66 -4.11
CA HIS A 70 -0.94 5.19 -3.61
C HIS A 70 -2.15 4.44 -4.19
N SER A 71 -2.12 4.08 -5.48
CA SER A 71 -3.13 3.21 -6.10
C SER A 71 -3.17 1.82 -5.43
N LEU A 72 -2.02 1.24 -5.07
CA LEU A 72 -1.97 -0.04 -4.33
C LEU A 72 -2.64 0.07 -2.95
N SER A 73 -2.45 1.19 -2.24
CA SER A 73 -3.06 1.39 -0.91
C SER A 73 -4.54 1.75 -0.94
N THR A 74 -5.02 2.38 -2.01
CA THR A 74 -6.38 2.94 -2.09
C THR A 74 -7.33 2.16 -3.00
N GLY A 75 -6.79 1.42 -3.96
CA GLY A 75 -7.57 0.79 -5.04
C GLY A 75 -8.08 1.79 -6.09
N LEU A 76 -7.63 3.05 -6.05
CA LEU A 76 -8.08 4.10 -6.98
C LEU A 76 -7.05 4.37 -8.07
N TYR A 77 -7.49 4.94 -9.19
CA TYR A 77 -6.61 5.46 -10.24
C TYR A 77 -5.98 6.80 -9.84
N ALA A 78 -4.87 7.14 -10.49
CA ALA A 78 -4.11 8.37 -10.26
C ALA A 78 -4.97 9.64 -10.33
N GLU A 79 -5.90 9.69 -11.27
CA GLU A 79 -6.85 10.80 -11.43
C GLU A 79 -7.85 10.91 -10.28
N SER A 80 -8.27 9.78 -9.69
CA SER A 80 -9.29 9.76 -8.64
C SER A 80 -8.69 10.05 -7.27
N HIS A 81 -7.46 9.59 -7.02
CA HIS A 81 -6.77 9.85 -5.76
C HIS A 81 -5.84 11.08 -5.79
N GLY A 82 -5.73 11.76 -6.93
CA GLY A 82 -5.06 13.07 -7.02
C GLY A 82 -3.54 13.09 -7.06
N ILE A 83 -2.89 11.92 -6.93
CA ILE A 83 -1.42 11.81 -6.96
C ILE A 83 -1.01 11.30 -8.33
N VAL A 84 -0.85 12.22 -9.28
CA VAL A 84 -0.59 11.90 -10.69
C VAL A 84 0.88 11.81 -11.06
N ASP A 85 1.79 12.41 -10.28
CA ASP A 85 3.24 12.26 -10.49
C ASP A 85 4.01 12.36 -9.16
N ASN A 86 5.29 11.97 -9.18
CA ASN A 86 6.23 12.15 -8.06
C ASN A 86 6.54 13.63 -7.79
N LYS A 87 6.29 14.50 -8.77
CA LYS A 87 6.47 15.94 -8.68
C LYS A 87 5.27 16.64 -9.31
N MET A 88 4.50 17.36 -8.52
CA MET A 88 3.32 18.08 -9.01
C MET A 88 3.37 19.51 -8.53
N VAL A 89 2.77 20.39 -9.31
CA VAL A 89 2.62 21.80 -8.98
C VAL A 89 1.14 22.12 -9.09
N MET A 90 0.56 22.63 -8.02
CA MET A 90 -0.83 23.11 -8.02
C MET A 90 -0.86 24.60 -7.73
N LEU A 91 -1.57 25.31 -8.59
CA LEU A 91 -1.91 26.71 -8.40
C LEU A 91 -3.22 26.75 -7.63
N ASN A 92 -3.22 27.39 -6.46
CA ASN A 92 -4.45 27.58 -5.71
C ASN A 92 -5.02 28.97 -6.01
N ASP A 93 -6.05 29.01 -6.85
CA ASP A 93 -6.70 30.26 -7.26
C ASP A 93 -7.45 30.95 -6.11
N ASN A 94 -7.84 30.20 -5.08
CA ASN A 94 -8.60 30.74 -3.94
C ASN A 94 -7.72 31.39 -2.86
N TYR A 95 -6.41 31.13 -2.89
CA TYR A 95 -5.46 31.69 -1.94
C TYR A 95 -4.31 32.31 -2.75
N SER A 96 -4.46 33.59 -3.10
CA SER A 96 -3.39 34.55 -3.43
C SER A 96 -2.08 33.95 -3.97
N GLY A 97 -2.12 33.23 -5.09
CA GLY A 97 -0.90 32.77 -5.78
C GLY A 97 -0.03 31.77 -5.01
N PHE A 98 -0.58 31.03 -4.03
CA PHE A 98 0.18 29.95 -3.39
C PHE A 98 0.35 28.79 -4.37
N VAL A 99 1.62 28.50 -4.68
CA VAL A 99 2.03 27.35 -5.47
C VAL A 99 2.38 26.21 -4.52
N SER A 100 1.57 25.15 -4.47
CA SER A 100 1.91 23.96 -3.69
C SER A 100 2.75 23.02 -4.56
N TYR A 101 3.87 22.55 -4.00
CA TYR A 101 4.77 21.60 -4.64
C TYR A 101 4.62 20.24 -3.97
N PHE A 102 4.14 19.26 -4.73
CA PHE A 102 4.25 17.88 -4.32
C PHE A 102 5.67 17.40 -4.58
N ILE A 103 6.36 17.02 -3.51
CA ILE A 103 7.67 16.37 -3.54
C ILE A 103 7.66 15.21 -2.55
N LYS A 104 8.59 14.25 -2.70
CA LYS A 104 8.68 13.03 -1.86
C LYS A 104 8.63 13.27 -0.34
N ASN A 105 8.99 14.47 0.13
CA ASN A 105 9.01 14.83 1.55
C ASN A 105 7.86 15.77 1.96
N THR A 106 6.80 15.88 1.16
CA THR A 106 5.67 16.74 1.51
C THR A 106 4.82 16.09 2.60
N THR A 107 4.61 16.84 3.68
CA THR A 107 3.70 16.48 4.78
C THR A 107 2.38 17.25 4.70
N ASP A 108 2.19 18.03 3.63
CA ASP A 108 1.00 18.84 3.44
C ASP A 108 -0.23 17.94 3.26
N SER A 109 -1.17 18.05 4.21
CA SER A 109 -2.39 17.25 4.26
C SER A 109 -3.32 17.53 3.08
N PHE A 110 -3.12 18.65 2.38
CA PHE A 110 -3.83 18.98 1.15
C PHE A 110 -3.80 17.85 0.13
N TRP A 111 -2.62 17.25 -0.10
CA TRP A 111 -2.41 16.22 -1.13
C TRP A 111 -3.02 14.86 -0.77
N TRP A 112 -3.16 14.57 0.52
CA TRP A 112 -3.56 13.25 1.03
C TRP A 112 -5.05 13.18 1.42
N ASN A 113 -5.76 14.31 1.36
CA ASN A 113 -7.16 14.38 1.73
C ASN A 113 -8.07 14.22 0.50
N PHE A 114 -8.69 13.05 0.36
CA PHE A 114 -9.60 12.73 -0.75
C PHE A 114 -10.77 13.72 -0.90
N ASN A 115 -11.23 14.33 0.19
CA ASN A 115 -12.37 15.26 0.15
C ASN A 115 -12.03 16.59 -0.54
N ASN A 116 -10.75 16.92 -0.65
CA ASN A 116 -10.29 18.17 -1.27
C ASN A 116 -10.04 18.04 -2.78
N GLN A 117 -10.00 16.80 -3.31
CA GLN A 117 -9.59 16.48 -4.68
C GLN A 117 -10.79 16.35 -5.65
N LEU A 118 -12.03 16.29 -5.13
CA LEU A 118 -13.27 16.10 -5.91
C LEU A 118 -14.08 17.40 -6.13
N LYS A 119 -13.45 18.58 -6.01
CA LYS A 119 -14.09 19.87 -6.30
C LYS A 119 -13.53 20.50 -7.56
#